data_AF-A0A811LNT2-F1
#
_entry.id   AF-A0A811LNT2-F1
#
_cell.length_a   1.000
_cell.length_b   1.000
_cell.length_c   1.000
_cell.angle_alpha   90.00
_cell.angle_beta   90.00
_cell.angle_gamma   90.00
#
_symmetry.space_group_name_H-M   'P 1'
#
loop_
_entity.id
_entity.type
_entity.pdbx_description
1 polymer ?
#
loop_
_entity_poly.entity_id
_entity_poly.type
_entity_poly.pdbx_seq_one_letter_code
_entity_poly.pdbx_strand_id
1 'polypeptide(L)'
;MEPEGNAIDNSIDNIIDSFTDTKDFQRFVVKQLVEQRDLLNQSVSQNNNKPMTSNDSGLQLAMDQRKKVNFKMTLLDLGVKVQDVLAEHGIVAKDGHKLTKDFMDLVEFWNTGNKMTTFSIDCSSEDSRDSLDEPDFVDAETQTDIEPEPQPTVAPTEEDDKSSEVLQKLMAGKEKHRNLEKLVTPSKAVELRRKYVERVGKLSMDKLPFENYNYDQVINACCENVIGYMPIPVGVVGPLRMNSESIYVPMATTEGALLASANRGCTALAVGGVSAFVEKDGMTRAPVIEFERLQQAHKFKEWVLETSNFQKIKEAFQSTSRFVRLVELNVDIQGRYVHLRFVAQTGDAMGMNMISKATEAAMNMIDRTIHNFKYISISGNQCADKKAAAVNWIKGRGKTVHADAVLSAKTVEEVLKTRVDEMVSLGTAKLLVGSSSGITIGGWNAHAANVVAAIFLATGQDAAQVVSSSMCITLLKKTAAGDLHVSCSMKCVEVGTVGGGTILEAQRSALNMLNCAGSHPTKPGANAQRLAMVICSTVLAGELSLLAGQCSKDLVKSHLKLNRSTASLPRIVEENLISRIPEQKPLERAYKSIAPVNCSSTF
;
A
#
# COMPACT_ATOMS: atom_id res chain seq x y z
N MET A 1 -23.39 18.59 34.26
CA MET A 1 -22.73 18.70 32.95
C MET A 1 -21.65 17.63 32.90
N GLU A 2 -21.98 16.48 32.34
CA GLU A 2 -21.08 15.47 31.81
C GLU A 2 -21.64 15.08 30.43
N PRO A 3 -20.78 14.73 29.44
CA PRO A 3 -21.18 14.62 28.06
C PRO A 3 -21.80 13.26 27.72
N GLU A 4 -22.87 13.30 26.94
CA GLU A 4 -23.52 12.15 26.30
C GLU A 4 -22.55 11.45 25.34
N GLY A 5 -22.16 10.24 25.69
CA GLY A 5 -21.31 9.40 24.86
C GLY A 5 -21.24 7.98 25.40
N ASN A 6 -22.38 7.29 25.51
CA ASN A 6 -22.49 5.84 25.75
C ASN A 6 -23.93 5.31 25.59
N ALA A 7 -24.67 5.77 24.56
CA ALA A 7 -26.05 5.34 24.34
C ALA A 7 -26.20 4.16 23.35
N ILE A 8 -25.17 3.81 22.57
CA ILE A 8 -25.28 2.77 21.52
C ILE A 8 -24.81 1.40 22.04
N ASP A 9 -23.66 1.31 22.73
CA ASP A 9 -23.16 0.04 23.30
C ASP A 9 -24.10 -0.54 24.36
N ASN A 10 -24.67 0.32 25.22
CA ASN A 10 -25.65 -0.10 26.23
C ASN A 10 -26.97 -0.61 25.62
N SER A 11 -27.24 -0.42 24.33
CA SER A 11 -28.51 -0.87 23.73
C SER A 11 -28.48 -2.35 23.35
N ILE A 12 -27.32 -2.90 23.03
CA ILE A 12 -27.17 -4.31 22.62
C ILE A 12 -27.26 -5.22 23.84
N ASP A 13 -26.49 -4.89 24.86
CA ASP A 13 -26.41 -5.67 26.11
C ASP A 13 -27.78 -5.71 26.80
N ASN A 14 -28.51 -4.59 26.83
CA ASN A 14 -29.87 -4.54 27.36
C ASN A 14 -30.90 -5.37 26.56
N ILE A 15 -30.70 -5.56 25.26
CA ILE A 15 -31.55 -6.42 24.44
C ILE A 15 -31.22 -7.89 24.72
N ILE A 16 -29.94 -8.24 24.80
CA ILE A 16 -29.48 -9.61 25.06
C ILE A 16 -29.89 -10.06 26.48
N ASP A 17 -29.73 -9.19 27.48
CA ASP A 17 -30.10 -9.44 28.87
C ASP A 17 -31.62 -9.53 29.10
N SER A 18 -32.44 -9.11 28.12
CA SER A 18 -33.90 -9.20 28.19
C SER A 18 -34.46 -10.61 27.89
N PHE A 19 -33.61 -11.54 27.41
CA PHE A 19 -34.02 -12.90 27.07
C PHE A 19 -33.60 -13.90 28.15
N THR A 20 -34.58 -14.58 28.74
CA THR A 20 -34.37 -15.52 29.85
C THR A 20 -34.09 -16.97 29.41
N ASP A 21 -34.28 -17.29 28.11
CA ASP A 21 -33.98 -18.60 27.51
C ASP A 21 -33.37 -18.44 26.10
N THR A 22 -32.33 -19.22 25.80
CA THR A 22 -31.64 -19.32 24.52
C THR A 22 -32.58 -19.60 23.34
N LYS A 23 -33.68 -20.33 23.56
CA LYS A 23 -34.67 -20.60 22.49
C LYS A 23 -35.42 -19.35 22.05
N ASP A 24 -35.68 -18.41 22.95
CA ASP A 24 -36.40 -17.18 22.63
C ASP A 24 -35.48 -16.17 21.93
N PHE A 25 -34.20 -16.13 22.30
CA PHE A 25 -33.18 -15.39 21.56
C PHE A 25 -33.00 -15.93 20.13
N GLN A 26 -32.94 -17.26 19.95
CA GLN A 26 -32.86 -17.88 18.62
C GLN A 26 -34.08 -17.56 17.76
N ARG A 27 -35.29 -17.61 18.32
CA ARG A 27 -36.53 -17.23 17.61
C ARG A 27 -36.53 -15.75 17.23
N PHE A 28 -36.02 -14.88 18.10
CA PHE A 28 -35.90 -13.46 17.82
C PHE A 28 -34.94 -13.20 16.63
N VAL A 29 -33.78 -13.84 16.63
CA VAL A 29 -32.79 -13.74 15.53
C VAL A 29 -33.38 -14.25 14.22
N VAL A 30 -34.04 -15.42 14.22
CA VAL A 30 -34.69 -15.98 13.02
C VAL A 30 -35.80 -15.04 12.51
N LYS A 31 -36.61 -14.47 13.40
CA LYS A 31 -37.66 -13.52 13.03
C LYS A 31 -37.08 -12.27 12.37
N GLN A 32 -35.99 -11.71 12.89
CA GLN A 32 -35.33 -10.55 12.28
C GLN A 32 -34.72 -10.87 10.90
N LEU A 33 -34.15 -12.06 10.73
CA LEU A 33 -33.61 -12.50 9.43
C LEU A 33 -34.71 -12.73 8.39
N VAL A 34 -35.87 -13.27 8.79
CA VAL A 34 -37.04 -13.45 7.91
C VAL A 34 -37.66 -12.10 7.52
N GLU A 35 -37.83 -11.17 8.46
CA GLU A 35 -38.34 -9.82 8.18
C GLU A 35 -37.42 -9.07 7.20
N GLN A 36 -36.09 -9.20 7.35
CA GLN A 36 -35.14 -8.59 6.41
C GLN A 36 -35.18 -9.24 5.02
N ARG A 37 -35.30 -10.57 4.95
CA ARG A 37 -35.47 -11.29 3.67
C ARG A 37 -36.74 -10.85 2.94
N ASP A 38 -37.85 -10.70 3.66
CA ASP A 38 -39.14 -10.35 3.07
C ASP A 38 -39.17 -8.88 2.60
N LEU A 39 -38.49 -7.97 3.31
CA LEU A 39 -38.26 -6.59 2.87
C LEU A 39 -37.39 -6.52 1.61
N LEU A 40 -36.33 -7.34 1.53
CA LEU A 40 -35.49 -7.47 0.33
C LEU A 40 -36.31 -7.98 -0.87
N ASN A 41 -37.13 -9.01 -0.68
CA ASN A 41 -37.97 -9.59 -1.73
C ASN A 41 -39.09 -8.66 -2.22
N GLN A 42 -39.66 -7.84 -1.33
CA GLN A 42 -40.62 -6.79 -1.72
C GLN A 42 -39.96 -5.68 -2.53
N SER A 43 -38.70 -5.32 -2.22
CA SER A 43 -37.94 -4.32 -2.98
C SER A 43 -37.59 -4.77 -4.41
N VAL A 44 -37.35 -6.08 -4.60
CA VAL A 44 -37.06 -6.69 -5.91
C VAL A 44 -38.34 -6.82 -6.76
N SER A 45 -39.48 -7.12 -6.13
CA SER A 45 -40.76 -7.30 -6.85
C SER A 45 -41.40 -5.99 -7.31
N GLN A 46 -41.14 -4.85 -6.64
CA GLN A 46 -41.64 -3.54 -7.08
C GLN A 46 -40.87 -2.93 -8.26
N ASN A 47 -39.65 -3.41 -8.55
CA ASN A 47 -38.82 -2.88 -9.64
C ASN A 47 -39.03 -3.55 -11.01
N ASN A 48 -39.71 -4.69 -11.07
CA ASN A 48 -39.92 -5.43 -12.33
C ASN A 48 -41.21 -5.05 -13.10
N ASN A 49 -42.02 -4.10 -12.61
CA ASN A 49 -43.34 -3.78 -13.17
C ASN A 49 -43.57 -2.29 -13.54
N LYS A 50 -42.54 -1.55 -14.00
CA LYS A 50 -42.75 -0.23 -14.63
C LYS A 50 -42.13 -0.15 -16.04
N PRO A 51 -42.88 0.32 -17.06
CA PRO A 51 -42.30 0.56 -18.37
C PRO A 51 -41.39 1.78 -18.33
N MET A 52 -40.22 1.67 -18.96
CA MET A 52 -39.25 2.75 -19.11
C MET A 52 -39.83 3.88 -19.98
N THR A 53 -39.91 5.08 -19.42
CA THR A 53 -39.94 6.33 -20.20
C THR A 53 -38.84 7.28 -19.72
N SER A 54 -38.30 8.00 -20.70
CA SER A 54 -37.14 8.88 -20.62
C SER A 54 -37.32 10.07 -19.67
N ASN A 55 -36.24 10.40 -18.96
CA ASN A 55 -36.06 11.51 -18.02
C ASN A 55 -36.91 11.42 -16.74
N ASP A 56 -36.35 10.83 -15.69
CA ASP A 56 -36.50 11.47 -14.38
C ASP A 56 -35.42 11.11 -13.34
N SER A 57 -35.05 12.16 -12.62
CA SER A 57 -34.01 12.26 -11.60
C SER A 57 -34.41 11.64 -10.24
N GLY A 58 -35.19 10.55 -10.27
CA GLY A 58 -35.79 9.92 -9.08
C GLY A 58 -34.87 8.96 -8.31
N LEU A 59 -33.80 8.43 -8.95
CA LEU A 59 -32.88 7.50 -8.28
C LEU A 59 -32.03 8.19 -7.20
N GLN A 60 -31.76 9.49 -7.36
CA GLN A 60 -30.97 10.27 -6.39
C GLN A 60 -31.80 10.66 -5.15
N LEU A 61 -33.11 10.91 -5.32
CA LEU A 61 -34.01 11.31 -4.22
C LEU A 61 -34.36 10.13 -3.29
N ALA A 62 -34.45 8.91 -3.84
CA ALA A 62 -34.64 7.69 -3.04
C ALA A 62 -33.40 7.33 -2.20
N MET A 63 -32.21 7.70 -2.67
CA MET A 63 -30.97 7.50 -1.90
C MET A 63 -30.83 8.52 -0.76
N ASP A 64 -31.34 9.75 -0.90
CA ASP A 64 -31.30 10.77 0.16
C ASP A 64 -32.37 10.57 1.25
N GLN A 65 -33.50 9.90 0.96
CA GLN A 65 -34.48 9.54 1.98
C GLN A 65 -34.05 8.40 2.91
N ARG A 66 -32.96 7.68 2.60
CA ARG A 66 -32.34 6.71 3.53
C ARG A 66 -31.79 7.36 4.82
N LYS A 67 -31.62 8.68 4.87
CA LYS A 67 -31.06 9.37 6.04
C LYS A 67 -32.08 9.76 7.13
N LYS A 68 -33.37 9.37 7.02
CA LYS A 68 -34.41 9.86 7.95
C LYS A 68 -35.39 8.82 8.52
N VAL A 69 -35.01 7.55 8.62
CA VAL A 69 -35.84 6.56 9.35
C VAL A 69 -35.02 5.87 10.45
N ASN A 70 -35.62 5.87 11.65
CA ASN A 70 -35.09 5.50 12.96
C ASN A 70 -34.24 4.22 13.01
N PHE A 71 -33.21 4.29 13.87
CA PHE A 71 -32.39 3.20 14.41
C PHE A 71 -33.14 1.86 14.54
N LYS A 72 -32.76 0.88 13.73
CA LYS A 72 -32.78 -0.53 14.10
C LYS A 72 -31.43 -1.11 13.70
N MET A 73 -30.65 -1.44 14.71
CA MET A 73 -29.33 -2.07 14.62
C MET A 73 -29.39 -3.27 13.69
N THR A 74 -28.49 -3.32 12.72
CA THR A 74 -28.40 -4.44 11.79
C THR A 74 -27.35 -5.43 12.30
N LEU A 75 -27.52 -6.73 12.03
CA LEU A 75 -26.51 -7.75 12.35
C LEU A 75 -25.14 -7.48 11.67
N LEU A 76 -25.09 -6.57 10.70
CA LEU A 76 -23.85 -6.06 10.11
C LEU A 76 -23.00 -5.26 11.11
N ASP A 77 -23.61 -4.61 12.09
CA ASP A 77 -22.92 -3.78 13.08
C ASP A 77 -22.16 -4.61 14.12
N LEU A 78 -22.41 -5.92 14.17
CA LEU A 78 -21.81 -6.80 15.17
C LEU A 78 -20.43 -7.33 14.82
N GLY A 79 -19.91 -7.17 13.60
CA GLY A 79 -18.48 -7.32 13.23
C GLY A 79 -17.70 -8.56 13.71
N VAL A 80 -18.35 -9.51 14.36
CA VAL A 80 -17.78 -10.57 15.17
C VAL A 80 -18.53 -11.84 14.79
N LYS A 81 -17.79 -12.93 14.60
CA LYS A 81 -18.41 -14.22 14.27
C LYS A 81 -19.37 -14.53 15.41
N VAL A 82 -20.64 -14.79 15.07
CA VAL A 82 -21.69 -15.14 16.05
C VAL A 82 -21.23 -16.27 17.00
N GLN A 83 -20.34 -17.15 16.53
CA GLN A 83 -19.70 -18.22 17.29
C GLN A 83 -18.82 -17.71 18.46
N ASP A 84 -18.15 -16.57 18.28
CA ASP A 84 -17.25 -15.98 19.28
C ASP A 84 -18.06 -15.28 20.40
N VAL A 85 -19.16 -14.62 20.04
CA VAL A 85 -20.08 -13.98 21.00
C VAL A 85 -20.80 -15.01 21.88
N LEU A 86 -21.22 -16.14 21.28
CA LEU A 86 -21.85 -17.25 22.00
C LEU A 86 -20.89 -17.97 22.95
N ALA A 87 -19.59 -18.02 22.60
CA ALA A 87 -18.55 -18.61 23.44
C ALA A 87 -18.16 -17.72 24.62
N GLU A 88 -18.09 -16.40 24.44
CA GLU A 88 -17.78 -15.43 25.51
C GLU A 88 -18.85 -15.39 26.61
N HIS A 89 -20.11 -15.67 26.28
CA HIS A 89 -21.23 -15.65 27.23
C HIS A 89 -21.54 -17.02 27.86
N GLY A 90 -20.62 -17.98 27.73
CA GLY A 90 -20.73 -19.28 28.42
C GLY A 90 -21.83 -20.19 27.89
N ILE A 91 -22.38 -19.92 26.70
CA ILE A 91 -23.30 -20.82 25.99
C ILE A 91 -22.46 -21.93 25.35
N VAL A 92 -21.95 -22.82 26.20
CA VAL A 92 -21.48 -24.13 25.76
C VAL A 92 -22.72 -24.97 25.55
N ALA A 93 -22.83 -25.65 24.41
CA ALA A 93 -23.87 -26.65 24.16
C ALA A 93 -23.81 -27.72 25.26
N LYS A 94 -24.55 -27.51 26.34
CA LYS A 94 -24.84 -28.56 27.32
C LYS A 94 -25.82 -29.49 26.64
N ASP A 95 -25.37 -30.73 26.52
CA ASP A 95 -26.13 -31.89 26.10
C ASP A 95 -26.49 -31.93 24.61
N GLY A 96 -25.49 -32.23 23.77
CA GLY A 96 -25.65 -33.06 22.56
C GLY A 96 -26.63 -32.62 21.45
N HIS A 97 -27.33 -31.50 21.59
CA HIS A 97 -28.22 -30.98 20.57
C HIS A 97 -27.39 -30.14 19.58
N LYS A 98 -27.04 -30.78 18.46
CA LYS A 98 -26.50 -30.09 17.28
C LYS A 98 -27.36 -28.85 16.99
N LEU A 99 -26.70 -27.71 16.77
CA LEU A 99 -27.30 -26.56 16.08
C LEU A 99 -28.09 -27.11 14.88
N THR A 100 -29.38 -26.79 14.80
CA THR A 100 -30.24 -27.37 13.77
C THR A 100 -29.64 -27.08 12.40
N LYS A 101 -29.72 -28.07 11.50
CA LYS A 101 -29.19 -27.95 10.13
C LYS A 101 -29.68 -26.66 9.47
N ASP A 102 -30.93 -26.30 9.72
CA ASP A 102 -31.56 -25.06 9.24
C ASP A 102 -30.86 -23.78 9.71
N PHE A 103 -30.26 -23.75 10.91
CA PHE A 103 -29.50 -22.60 11.41
C PHE A 103 -28.14 -22.49 10.73
N MET A 104 -27.46 -23.62 10.51
CA MET A 104 -26.18 -23.65 9.81
C MET A 104 -26.34 -23.31 8.33
N ASP A 105 -27.40 -23.82 7.68
CA ASP A 105 -27.74 -23.53 6.29
C ASP A 105 -28.10 -22.03 6.11
N LEU A 106 -28.74 -21.40 7.09
CA LEU A 106 -29.07 -19.96 7.07
C LEU A 106 -27.82 -19.06 7.22
N VAL A 107 -26.88 -19.46 8.06
CA VAL A 107 -25.58 -18.77 8.23
C VAL A 107 -24.70 -18.93 6.98
N GLU A 108 -24.76 -20.10 6.34
CA GLU A 108 -24.03 -20.36 5.10
C GLU A 108 -24.63 -19.58 3.92
N PHE A 109 -25.97 -19.52 3.82
CA PHE A 109 -26.69 -18.68 2.85
C PHE A 109 -26.26 -17.20 2.93
N TRP A 110 -26.16 -16.66 4.15
CA TRP A 110 -25.73 -15.27 4.37
C TRP A 110 -24.26 -15.04 4.01
N ASN A 111 -23.38 -16.01 4.26
CA ASN A 111 -21.98 -15.93 3.85
C ASN A 111 -21.80 -16.05 2.32
N THR A 112 -22.65 -16.81 1.62
CA THR A 112 -22.66 -16.86 0.16
C THR A 112 -23.23 -15.61 -0.52
N GLY A 113 -24.08 -14.84 0.17
CA GLY A 113 -24.62 -13.57 -0.32
C GLY A 113 -23.56 -12.49 -0.60
N ASN A 114 -22.35 -12.63 -0.06
CA ASN A 114 -21.21 -11.74 -0.33
C ASN A 114 -20.38 -12.12 -1.57
N LYS A 115 -20.86 -13.06 -2.42
CA LYS A 115 -20.23 -13.43 -3.69
C LYS A 115 -21.06 -13.16 -4.95
N MET A 116 -22.14 -12.36 -4.89
CA MET A 116 -22.87 -11.96 -6.09
C MET A 116 -22.63 -10.51 -6.49
N THR A 117 -21.59 -10.28 -7.28
CA THR A 117 -21.68 -9.41 -8.47
C THR A 117 -20.92 -10.09 -9.60
N THR A 118 -21.61 -11.00 -10.30
CA THR A 118 -21.57 -11.21 -11.76
C THR A 118 -22.42 -12.43 -12.07
N PHE A 119 -23.66 -12.19 -12.50
CA PHE A 119 -24.38 -13.13 -13.35
C PHE A 119 -24.54 -12.45 -14.71
N SER A 120 -24.10 -13.14 -15.77
CA SER A 120 -25.00 -13.46 -16.87
C SER A 120 -24.45 -14.71 -17.57
N ILE A 121 -25.09 -15.84 -17.31
CA ILE A 121 -25.21 -16.93 -18.28
C ILE A 121 -26.72 -17.02 -18.51
N ASP A 122 -27.13 -16.84 -19.75
CA ASP A 122 -28.40 -17.37 -20.23
C ASP A 122 -28.07 -18.54 -21.16
N CYS A 123 -28.70 -19.68 -20.88
CA CYS A 123 -28.61 -20.90 -21.66
C CYS A 123 -30.02 -21.27 -22.14
N SER A 124 -30.18 -21.40 -23.45
CA SER A 124 -31.06 -22.36 -24.14
C SER A 124 -30.99 -22.04 -25.64
N SER A 125 -31.04 -22.95 -26.60
CA SER A 125 -31.01 -24.42 -26.64
C SER A 125 -30.94 -24.82 -28.13
N GLU A 126 -30.49 -26.05 -28.39
CA GLU A 126 -30.78 -26.90 -29.56
C GLU A 126 -29.93 -26.82 -30.86
N ASP A 127 -29.51 -28.03 -31.23
CA ASP A 127 -29.40 -28.65 -32.57
C ASP A 127 -28.20 -28.43 -33.51
N SER A 128 -27.28 -29.40 -33.42
CA SER A 128 -26.84 -30.37 -34.44
C SER A 128 -26.66 -29.99 -35.93
N ARG A 129 -25.48 -30.40 -36.43
CA ARG A 129 -25.14 -31.04 -37.73
C ARG A 129 -24.75 -30.20 -38.97
N ASP A 130 -23.66 -30.70 -39.57
CA ASP A 130 -23.32 -30.86 -40.99
C ASP A 130 -22.72 -29.71 -41.84
N SER A 131 -21.39 -29.84 -42.07
CA SER A 131 -20.67 -29.98 -43.37
C SER A 131 -20.72 -28.92 -44.50
N LEU A 132 -19.58 -28.87 -45.23
CA LEU A 132 -19.32 -28.33 -46.58
C LEU A 132 -19.04 -26.81 -46.64
N ASP A 133 -18.13 -26.23 -47.42
CA ASP A 133 -17.04 -26.68 -48.30
C ASP A 133 -16.16 -25.42 -48.55
N GLU A 134 -14.89 -25.63 -48.89
CA GLU A 134 -13.95 -24.64 -49.49
C GLU A 134 -14.47 -24.13 -50.88
N PRO A 135 -13.85 -23.17 -51.64
CA PRO A 135 -12.41 -22.89 -51.65
C PRO A 135 -11.89 -21.50 -52.14
N ASP A 136 -10.54 -21.43 -52.15
CA ASP A 136 -9.59 -20.76 -53.05
C ASP A 136 -9.46 -19.22 -53.14
N PHE A 137 -8.25 -18.70 -52.84
CA PHE A 137 -7.17 -18.45 -53.82
C PHE A 137 -6.09 -17.52 -53.22
N VAL A 138 -4.84 -18.01 -53.11
CA VAL A 138 -3.62 -17.16 -53.18
C VAL A 138 -2.50 -17.98 -53.84
N ASP A 139 -2.14 -17.63 -55.08
CA ASP A 139 -0.92 -18.08 -55.78
C ASP A 139 0.27 -17.17 -55.39
N ALA A 140 1.37 -17.75 -54.91
CA ALA A 140 2.65 -18.02 -55.61
C ALA A 140 3.65 -16.85 -55.46
N GLU A 141 4.96 -17.00 -55.21
CA GLU A 141 5.91 -18.05 -55.63
C GLU A 141 7.09 -18.25 -54.64
N THR A 142 7.40 -19.53 -54.42
CA THR A 142 8.70 -20.24 -54.32
C THR A 142 9.90 -19.72 -53.50
N GLN A 143 10.31 -20.53 -52.52
CA GLN A 143 11.72 -20.91 -52.31
C GLN A 143 11.87 -22.29 -51.62
N THR A 144 12.20 -23.29 -52.43
CA THR A 144 12.98 -24.52 -52.18
C THR A 144 12.79 -25.33 -50.90
N ASP A 145 12.31 -26.57 -51.09
CA ASP A 145 12.16 -27.65 -50.12
C ASP A 145 13.49 -28.09 -49.46
N ILE A 146 13.53 -28.05 -48.13
CA ILE A 146 14.41 -28.86 -47.29
C ILE A 146 13.48 -29.63 -46.35
N GLU A 147 13.42 -30.96 -46.50
CA GLU A 147 12.73 -31.85 -45.55
C GLU A 147 13.27 -31.61 -44.13
N PRO A 148 12.41 -31.42 -43.11
CA PRO A 148 12.90 -31.37 -41.74
C PRO A 148 13.28 -32.79 -41.31
N GLU A 149 14.56 -32.99 -41.01
CA GLU A 149 15.02 -34.19 -40.30
C GLU A 149 14.20 -34.38 -39.00
N PRO A 150 13.78 -35.61 -38.68
CA PRO A 150 13.08 -35.88 -37.43
C PRO A 150 13.98 -35.51 -36.25
N GLN A 151 13.50 -34.59 -35.40
CA GLN A 151 14.18 -34.25 -34.16
C GLN A 151 14.39 -35.54 -33.33
N PRO A 152 15.62 -35.80 -32.83
CA PRO A 152 15.84 -36.94 -31.96
C PRO A 152 15.03 -36.74 -30.67
N THR A 153 14.11 -37.68 -30.39
CA THR A 153 13.48 -37.84 -29.09
C THR A 153 14.57 -38.01 -28.03
N VAL A 154 14.86 -36.94 -27.31
CA VAL A 154 15.77 -36.93 -26.15
C VAL A 154 15.14 -37.82 -25.08
N ALA A 155 15.84 -38.88 -24.68
CA ALA A 155 15.45 -39.71 -23.55
C ALA A 155 15.29 -38.83 -22.29
N PRO A 156 14.32 -39.10 -21.39
CA PRO A 156 14.15 -38.33 -20.16
C PRO A 156 15.48 -38.25 -19.41
N THR A 157 15.90 -37.05 -19.02
CA THR A 157 17.05 -36.90 -18.14
C THR A 157 16.69 -37.44 -16.75
N GLU A 158 17.66 -37.91 -15.95
CA GLU A 158 17.41 -38.36 -14.56
C GLU A 158 16.68 -37.29 -13.72
N GLU A 159 16.84 -36.01 -14.07
CA GLU A 159 16.16 -34.88 -13.42
C GLU A 159 14.66 -34.79 -13.78
N ASP A 160 14.26 -35.21 -14.98
CA ASP A 160 12.86 -35.22 -15.43
C ASP A 160 12.04 -36.31 -14.75
N ASP A 161 12.62 -37.51 -14.60
CA ASP A 161 11.98 -38.61 -13.87
C ASP A 161 11.76 -38.26 -12.40
N LYS A 162 12.80 -37.70 -11.76
CA LYS A 162 12.72 -37.20 -10.37
C LYS A 162 11.67 -36.10 -10.24
N SER A 163 11.58 -35.19 -11.20
CA SER A 163 10.60 -34.09 -11.19
C SER A 163 9.16 -34.59 -11.31
N SER A 164 8.93 -35.60 -12.14
CA SER A 164 7.62 -36.26 -12.28
C SER A 164 7.19 -36.93 -10.96
N GLU A 165 8.09 -37.66 -10.31
CA GLU A 165 7.84 -38.29 -9.02
C GLU A 165 7.51 -37.25 -7.93
N VAL A 166 8.28 -36.17 -7.86
CA VAL A 166 8.05 -35.06 -6.92
C VAL A 166 6.68 -34.43 -7.15
N LEU A 167 6.28 -34.21 -8.42
CA LEU A 167 4.96 -33.66 -8.73
C LEU A 167 3.83 -34.60 -8.28
N GLN A 168 3.96 -35.91 -8.49
CA GLN A 168 2.98 -36.88 -8.03
C GLN A 168 2.86 -36.90 -6.50
N LYS A 169 4.00 -36.85 -5.79
CA LYS A 169 4.02 -36.75 -4.32
C LYS A 169 3.38 -35.45 -3.82
N LEU A 170 3.61 -34.34 -4.52
CA LEU A 170 3.00 -33.04 -4.22
C LEU A 170 1.47 -33.09 -4.43
N MET A 171 1.01 -33.66 -5.55
CA MET A 171 -0.41 -33.89 -5.86
C MET A 171 -1.11 -34.77 -4.82
N ALA A 172 -0.44 -35.82 -4.35
CA ALA A 172 -0.95 -36.71 -3.32
C ALA A 172 -0.89 -36.10 -1.91
N GLY A 173 -0.42 -34.86 -1.74
CA GLY A 173 -0.26 -34.19 -0.44
C GLY A 173 0.87 -34.75 0.43
N LYS A 174 1.67 -35.69 -0.10
CA LYS A 174 2.80 -36.35 0.56
C LYS A 174 4.05 -35.48 0.59
N GLU A 175 4.16 -34.53 -0.35
CA GLU A 175 5.18 -33.47 -0.33
C GLU A 175 4.54 -32.10 -0.11
N LYS A 176 5.30 -31.14 0.45
CA LYS A 176 4.85 -29.75 0.69
C LYS A 176 5.60 -28.78 -0.20
N HIS A 177 4.92 -27.72 -0.65
CA HIS A 177 5.51 -26.68 -1.50
C HIS A 177 6.82 -26.10 -0.97
N ARG A 178 6.91 -25.85 0.34
CA ARG A 178 8.09 -25.27 1.00
C ARG A 178 9.38 -26.12 0.94
N ASN A 179 9.27 -27.38 0.50
CA ASN A 179 10.39 -28.31 0.46
C ASN A 179 10.93 -28.55 -0.96
N LEU A 180 10.26 -28.04 -2.00
CA LEU A 180 10.58 -28.37 -3.38
C LEU A 180 12.02 -27.95 -3.75
N GLU A 181 12.44 -26.78 -3.28
CA GLU A 181 13.79 -26.24 -3.45
C GLU A 181 14.90 -27.10 -2.80
N LYS A 182 14.55 -28.06 -1.93
CA LYS A 182 15.49 -29.04 -1.37
C LYS A 182 15.63 -30.31 -2.21
N LEU A 183 14.67 -30.56 -3.11
CA LEU A 183 14.55 -31.80 -3.86
C LEU A 183 14.99 -31.64 -5.32
N VAL A 184 14.75 -30.46 -5.89
CA VAL A 184 15.07 -30.12 -7.28
C VAL A 184 15.69 -28.73 -7.34
N THR A 185 16.23 -28.34 -8.50
CA THR A 185 16.75 -26.99 -8.73
C THR A 185 15.67 -25.93 -8.49
N PRO A 186 16.03 -24.70 -8.08
CA PRO A 186 15.09 -23.59 -7.86
C PRO A 186 14.10 -23.37 -9.00
N SER A 187 14.59 -23.30 -10.24
CA SER A 187 13.77 -23.12 -11.43
C SER A 187 12.77 -24.26 -11.62
N LYS A 188 13.20 -25.51 -11.35
CA LYS A 188 12.32 -26.67 -11.43
C LYS A 188 11.30 -26.69 -10.31
N ALA A 189 11.66 -26.25 -9.10
CA ALA A 189 10.72 -26.11 -7.99
C ALA A 189 9.58 -25.13 -8.33
N VAL A 190 9.91 -24.00 -8.99
CA VAL A 190 8.94 -23.04 -9.51
C VAL A 190 8.04 -23.68 -10.56
N GLU A 191 8.61 -24.37 -11.55
CA GLU A 191 7.84 -25.09 -12.59
C GLU A 191 6.87 -26.12 -12.00
N LEU A 192 7.34 -26.96 -11.07
CA LEU A 192 6.52 -27.96 -10.40
C LEU A 192 5.39 -27.33 -9.57
N ARG A 193 5.68 -26.24 -8.87
CA ARG A 193 4.69 -25.49 -8.11
C ARG A 193 3.63 -24.88 -9.04
N ARG A 194 4.04 -24.33 -10.19
CA ARG A 194 3.12 -23.81 -11.21
C ARG A 194 2.20 -24.90 -11.75
N LYS A 195 2.78 -26.02 -12.21
CA LYS A 195 2.02 -27.20 -12.67
C LYS A 195 1.02 -27.67 -11.63
N TYR A 196 1.39 -27.62 -10.35
CA TYR A 196 0.47 -27.97 -9.28
C TYR A 196 -0.72 -27.00 -9.19
N VAL A 197 -0.43 -25.71 -9.13
CA VAL A 197 -1.44 -24.66 -8.99
C VAL A 197 -2.39 -24.63 -10.19
N GLU A 198 -1.88 -24.81 -11.42
CA GLU A 198 -2.70 -24.85 -12.64
C GLU A 198 -3.66 -26.05 -12.63
N ARG A 199 -3.18 -27.25 -12.28
CA ARG A 199 -4.00 -28.46 -12.24
C ARG A 199 -5.06 -28.43 -11.14
N VAL A 200 -4.67 -28.06 -9.92
CA VAL A 200 -5.60 -28.01 -8.77
C VAL A 200 -6.56 -26.84 -8.89
N GLY A 201 -6.06 -25.68 -9.32
CA GLY A 201 -6.84 -24.45 -9.48
C GLY A 201 -7.65 -24.37 -10.77
N LYS A 202 -7.44 -25.29 -11.72
CA LYS A 202 -8.05 -25.27 -13.06
C LYS A 202 -7.89 -23.91 -13.76
N LEU A 203 -6.67 -23.39 -13.75
CA LEU A 203 -6.31 -22.06 -14.26
C LEU A 203 -5.07 -22.13 -15.16
N SER A 204 -4.84 -21.10 -15.97
CA SER A 204 -3.61 -20.92 -16.77
C SER A 204 -2.77 -19.77 -16.20
N MET A 205 -1.45 -19.96 -16.15
CA MET A 205 -0.48 -18.92 -15.80
C MET A 205 0.47 -18.58 -16.95
N ASP A 206 0.09 -18.85 -18.20
CA ASP A 206 0.97 -18.72 -19.39
C ASP A 206 1.56 -17.32 -19.57
N LYS A 207 0.89 -16.29 -19.06
CA LYS A 207 1.34 -14.88 -19.15
C LYS A 207 2.17 -14.42 -17.96
N LEU A 208 2.25 -15.22 -16.89
CA LEU A 208 3.13 -14.94 -15.75
C LEU A 208 4.50 -15.58 -16.02
N PRO A 209 5.54 -14.79 -16.36
CA PRO A 209 6.83 -15.33 -16.69
C PRO A 209 7.50 -15.98 -15.47
N PHE A 210 8.31 -17.00 -15.73
CA PHE A 210 9.08 -17.72 -14.71
C PHE A 210 10.42 -18.27 -15.22
N GLU A 211 10.65 -18.27 -16.53
CA GLU A 211 11.88 -18.80 -17.11
C GLU A 211 13.00 -17.75 -17.05
N ASN A 212 14.26 -18.21 -17.16
CA ASN A 212 15.45 -17.35 -17.27
C ASN A 212 15.61 -16.31 -16.15
N TYR A 213 15.19 -16.66 -14.93
CA TYR A 213 15.33 -15.83 -13.74
C TYR A 213 16.21 -16.51 -12.69
N ASN A 214 17.11 -15.74 -12.06
CA ASN A 214 18.02 -16.25 -11.03
C ASN A 214 17.30 -16.47 -9.69
N TYR A 215 16.64 -17.61 -9.54
CA TYR A 215 15.90 -17.96 -8.31
C TYR A 215 16.79 -18.26 -7.10
N ASP A 216 18.08 -18.53 -7.30
CA ASP A 216 19.03 -18.75 -6.20
C ASP A 216 19.11 -17.54 -5.27
N GLN A 217 18.96 -16.32 -5.81
CA GLN A 217 18.97 -15.08 -5.01
C GLN A 217 17.67 -14.83 -4.25
N VAL A 218 16.56 -15.48 -4.62
CA VAL A 218 15.24 -15.26 -4.01
C VAL A 218 15.02 -16.19 -2.83
N ILE A 219 15.47 -17.44 -2.96
CA ILE A 219 15.21 -18.49 -1.97
C ILE A 219 15.86 -18.13 -0.63
N ASN A 220 15.09 -18.27 0.45
CA ASN A 220 15.48 -17.95 1.83
C ASN A 220 15.89 -16.47 2.06
N ALA A 221 15.61 -15.58 1.10
CA ALA A 221 16.01 -14.18 1.17
C ALA A 221 14.87 -13.20 0.87
N CYS A 222 14.08 -13.45 -0.17
CA CYS A 222 13.11 -12.47 -0.67
C CYS A 222 11.67 -12.98 -0.79
N CYS A 223 11.45 -14.26 -1.09
CA CYS A 223 10.11 -14.78 -1.30
C CYS A 223 10.03 -16.30 -1.10
N GLU A 224 8.89 -16.77 -0.61
CA GLU A 224 8.54 -18.19 -0.48
C GLU A 224 7.44 -18.58 -1.48
N ASN A 225 7.32 -19.87 -1.78
CA ASN A 225 6.29 -20.41 -2.67
C ASN A 225 6.24 -19.74 -4.06
N VAL A 226 7.42 -19.39 -4.60
CA VAL A 226 7.58 -18.69 -5.88
C VAL A 226 6.96 -19.47 -7.05
N ILE A 227 6.17 -18.78 -7.87
CA ILE A 227 5.51 -19.30 -9.08
C ILE A 227 5.91 -18.54 -10.36
N GLY A 228 6.86 -17.61 -10.26
CA GLY A 228 7.24 -16.71 -11.34
C GLY A 228 7.72 -15.37 -10.80
N TYR A 229 7.74 -14.37 -11.65
CA TYR A 229 8.01 -12.99 -11.28
C TYR A 229 7.07 -12.03 -12.03
N MET A 230 6.90 -10.83 -11.50
CA MET A 230 6.03 -9.80 -12.08
C MET A 230 6.86 -8.73 -12.77
N PRO A 231 6.85 -8.62 -14.11
CA PRO A 231 7.49 -7.51 -14.81
C PRO A 231 6.77 -6.20 -14.49
N ILE A 232 7.52 -5.20 -14.03
CA ILE A 232 7.04 -3.83 -13.87
C ILE A 232 7.88 -2.95 -14.80
N PRO A 233 7.27 -2.13 -15.68
CA PRO A 233 8.02 -1.25 -16.56
C PRO A 233 8.94 -0.32 -15.76
N VAL A 234 10.23 -0.30 -16.13
CA VAL A 234 11.23 0.60 -15.56
C VAL A 234 11.58 1.65 -16.60
N GLY A 235 11.43 2.91 -16.25
CA GLY A 235 11.98 4.01 -17.03
C GLY A 235 12.94 4.85 -16.20
N VAL A 236 13.42 5.93 -16.81
CA VAL A 236 14.43 6.81 -16.24
C VAL A 236 13.95 8.25 -16.27
N VAL A 237 14.25 9.01 -15.23
CA VAL A 237 14.02 10.46 -15.17
C VAL A 237 15.33 11.19 -14.88
N GLY A 238 15.55 12.32 -15.54
CA GLY A 238 16.74 13.15 -15.32
C GLY A 238 17.34 13.75 -16.60
N PRO A 239 18.52 14.37 -16.49
CA PRO A 239 19.37 14.39 -15.30
C PRO A 239 18.76 15.24 -14.17
N LEU A 240 18.70 14.70 -12.96
CA LEU A 240 18.43 15.43 -11.74
C LEU A 240 19.76 15.96 -11.21
N ARG A 241 19.90 17.27 -11.07
CA ARG A 241 21.12 17.89 -10.53
C ARG A 241 21.01 18.06 -9.01
N MET A 242 21.51 17.11 -8.24
CA MET A 242 21.46 17.10 -6.77
C MET A 242 22.87 17.33 -6.20
N ASN A 243 23.04 18.33 -5.32
CA ASN A 243 24.33 18.66 -4.69
C ASN A 243 25.48 18.80 -5.69
N SER A 244 25.21 19.44 -6.83
CA SER A 244 26.14 19.62 -7.96
C SER A 244 26.47 18.36 -8.77
N GLU A 245 25.83 17.22 -8.50
CA GLU A 245 25.96 16.00 -9.29
C GLU A 245 24.71 15.76 -10.15
N SER A 246 24.91 15.41 -11.43
CA SER A 246 23.83 15.01 -12.33
C SER A 246 23.62 13.50 -12.28
N ILE A 247 22.42 13.08 -11.90
CA ILE A 247 22.04 11.67 -11.77
C ILE A 247 20.80 11.34 -12.59
N TYR A 248 20.72 10.11 -13.10
CA TYR A 248 19.54 9.57 -13.75
C TYR A 248 18.84 8.60 -12.81
N VAL A 249 17.58 8.87 -12.49
CA VAL A 249 16.85 8.15 -11.45
C VAL A 249 15.97 7.07 -12.10
N PRO A 250 16.19 5.78 -11.79
CA PRO A 250 15.31 4.71 -12.26
C PRO A 250 13.99 4.72 -11.48
N MET A 251 12.88 4.56 -12.18
CA MET A 251 11.52 4.53 -11.63
C MET A 251 10.73 3.39 -12.25
N ALA A 252 10.21 2.49 -11.43
CA ALA A 252 9.39 1.35 -11.86
C ALA A 252 7.91 1.63 -11.57
N THR A 253 7.06 1.70 -12.59
CA THR A 253 5.64 2.00 -12.41
C THR A 253 4.80 1.50 -13.57
N THR A 254 3.50 1.33 -13.32
CA THR A 254 2.48 1.14 -14.35
C THR A 254 1.60 2.39 -14.53
N GLU A 255 1.83 3.46 -13.76
CA GLU A 255 1.09 4.71 -13.88
C GLU A 255 1.62 5.55 -15.05
N GLY A 256 0.79 5.69 -16.09
CA GLY A 256 1.10 6.56 -17.22
C GLY A 256 1.27 8.03 -16.80
N ALA A 257 2.16 8.75 -17.49
CA ALA A 257 2.57 10.14 -17.23
C ALA A 257 3.45 10.40 -16.00
N LEU A 258 3.59 9.45 -15.04
CA LEU A 258 4.37 9.70 -13.82
C LEU A 258 5.83 10.10 -14.13
N LEU A 259 6.53 9.29 -14.93
CA LEU A 259 7.94 9.55 -15.28
C LEU A 259 8.06 10.81 -16.14
N ALA A 260 7.15 11.03 -17.10
CA ALA A 260 7.16 12.23 -17.93
C ALA A 260 7.01 13.50 -17.07
N SER A 261 6.13 13.47 -16.07
CA SER A 261 5.95 14.56 -15.12
C SER A 261 7.20 14.78 -14.26
N ALA A 262 7.75 13.73 -13.64
CA ALA A 262 8.97 13.85 -12.84
C ALA A 262 10.17 14.33 -13.69
N ASN A 263 10.27 13.92 -14.95
CA ASN A 263 11.30 14.37 -15.88
C ASN A 263 11.18 15.86 -16.25
N ARG A 264 9.94 16.36 -16.43
CA ARG A 264 9.68 17.80 -16.57
C ARG A 264 10.13 18.57 -15.33
N GLY A 265 9.87 18.01 -14.15
CA GLY A 265 10.38 18.53 -12.88
C GLY A 265 11.91 18.64 -12.85
N CYS A 266 12.62 17.57 -13.24
CA CYS A 266 14.07 17.57 -13.35
C CYS A 266 14.58 18.64 -14.33
N THR A 267 13.88 18.81 -15.47
CA THR A 267 14.20 19.84 -16.47
C THR A 267 14.09 21.25 -15.88
N ALA A 268 13.03 21.53 -15.10
CA ALA A 268 12.86 22.83 -14.45
C ALA A 268 13.94 23.10 -13.38
N LEU A 269 14.50 22.04 -12.78
CA LEU A 269 15.55 22.13 -11.77
C LEU A 269 16.97 22.13 -12.35
N ALA A 270 17.15 21.97 -13.67
CA ALA A 270 18.46 21.73 -14.28
C ALA A 270 19.48 22.86 -14.04
N VAL A 271 19.02 24.12 -14.03
CA VAL A 271 19.89 25.29 -13.89
C VAL A 271 20.32 25.49 -12.43
N GLY A 272 19.35 25.63 -11.52
CA GLY A 272 19.61 25.90 -10.09
C GLY A 272 20.06 24.67 -9.31
N GLY A 273 19.71 23.47 -9.77
CA GLY A 273 19.89 22.23 -9.04
C GLY A 273 19.04 22.14 -7.78
N VAL A 274 19.25 21.06 -7.04
CA VAL A 274 18.63 20.77 -5.75
C VAL A 274 19.73 20.64 -4.71
N SER A 275 19.58 21.32 -3.58
CA SER A 275 20.40 21.07 -2.39
C SER A 275 19.67 20.08 -1.51
N ALA A 276 20.34 19.00 -1.09
CA ALA A 276 19.75 17.98 -0.24
C ALA A 276 20.70 17.51 0.85
N PHE A 277 20.18 17.24 2.05
CA PHE A 277 20.97 16.71 3.16
C PHE A 277 20.12 15.83 4.09
N VAL A 278 20.81 14.95 4.83
CA VAL A 278 20.22 14.10 5.87
C VAL A 278 20.42 14.77 7.23
N GLU A 279 19.33 15.04 7.95
CA GLU A 279 19.35 15.60 9.32
C GLU A 279 19.55 14.48 10.36
N LYS A 280 18.82 13.37 10.21
CA LYS A 280 18.80 12.25 11.17
C LYS A 280 18.83 10.92 10.46
N ASP A 281 19.45 9.92 11.08
CA ASP A 281 19.51 8.54 10.59
C ASP A 281 19.35 7.57 11.77
N GLY A 282 18.20 6.92 11.86
CA GLY A 282 17.86 6.01 12.95
C GLY A 282 16.62 5.17 12.64
N MET A 283 16.82 3.87 12.39
CA MET A 283 15.71 2.91 12.33
C MET A 283 15.21 2.64 13.75
N THR A 284 13.96 2.16 13.88
CA THR A 284 13.32 1.99 15.20
C THR A 284 12.65 0.64 15.40
N ARG A 285 12.69 0.17 16.65
CA ARG A 285 11.92 -0.97 17.16
C ARG A 285 11.40 -0.62 18.54
N ALA A 286 10.14 -0.98 18.81
CA ALA A 286 9.49 -0.64 20.08
C ALA A 286 8.78 -1.87 20.68
N PRO A 287 9.45 -2.67 21.53
CA PRO A 287 8.78 -3.70 22.31
C PRO A 287 7.79 -3.09 23.30
N VAL A 288 6.81 -3.91 23.68
CA VAL A 288 5.87 -3.63 24.76
C VAL A 288 6.02 -4.68 25.86
N ILE A 289 6.09 -4.20 27.10
CA ILE A 289 6.06 -5.02 28.31
C ILE A 289 4.92 -4.57 29.21
N GLU A 290 4.46 -5.45 30.08
CA GLU A 290 3.38 -5.19 31.04
C GLU A 290 3.86 -5.44 32.47
N PHE A 291 3.46 -4.56 33.39
CA PHE A 291 3.64 -4.72 34.83
C PHE A 291 2.32 -5.04 35.53
N GLU A 292 2.35 -5.57 36.75
CA GLU A 292 1.13 -5.78 37.54
C GLU A 292 0.51 -4.47 38.01
N ARG A 293 1.32 -3.44 38.27
CA ARG A 293 0.89 -2.14 38.77
C ARG A 293 1.65 -0.99 38.10
N LEU A 294 0.96 0.14 37.92
CA LEU A 294 1.55 1.38 37.36
C LEU A 294 2.82 1.83 38.11
N GLN A 295 2.87 1.66 39.44
CA GLN A 295 4.04 2.02 40.24
C GLN A 295 5.31 1.25 39.82
N GLN A 296 5.17 -0.01 39.40
CA GLN A 296 6.30 -0.81 38.92
C GLN A 296 6.77 -0.32 37.54
N ALA A 297 5.83 0.01 36.64
CA ALA A 297 6.15 0.61 35.34
C ALA A 297 6.90 1.95 35.48
N HIS A 298 6.50 2.79 36.45
CA HIS A 298 7.20 4.04 36.76
C HIS A 298 8.63 3.78 37.26
N LYS A 299 8.80 2.92 38.27
CA LYS A 299 10.12 2.54 38.78
C LYS A 299 11.03 1.94 37.69
N PHE A 300 10.44 1.15 36.79
CA PHE A 300 11.16 0.61 35.64
C PHE A 300 11.65 1.71 34.70
N LYS A 301 10.81 2.71 34.39
CA LYS A 301 11.22 3.86 33.59
C LYS A 301 12.37 4.63 34.24
N GLU A 302 12.30 4.89 35.54
CA GLU A 302 13.41 5.53 36.28
C GLU A 302 14.69 4.70 36.20
N TRP A 303 14.58 3.38 36.37
CA TRP A 303 15.70 2.46 36.25
C TRP A 303 16.33 2.47 34.85
N VAL A 304 15.54 2.45 33.78
CA VAL A 304 16.03 2.50 32.39
C VAL A 304 16.74 3.83 32.10
N LEU A 305 16.24 4.93 32.65
CA LEU A 305 16.79 6.27 32.43
C LEU A 305 18.03 6.58 33.28
N GLU A 306 18.33 5.77 34.30
CA GLU A 306 19.58 5.87 35.04
C GLU A 306 20.77 5.59 34.10
N THR A 307 21.75 6.49 34.07
CA THR A 307 22.90 6.45 33.15
C THR A 307 23.61 5.10 33.15
N SER A 308 23.81 4.51 34.34
CA SER A 308 24.50 3.23 34.52
C SER A 308 23.76 2.06 33.85
N ASN A 309 22.42 2.05 33.93
CA ASN A 309 21.60 0.99 33.37
C ASN A 309 21.34 1.21 31.87
N PHE A 310 21.11 2.45 31.44
CA PHE A 310 21.06 2.78 30.02
C PHE A 310 22.33 2.31 29.30
N GLN A 311 23.51 2.49 29.90
CA GLN A 311 24.76 2.04 29.34
C GLN A 311 24.83 0.51 29.19
N LYS A 312 24.37 -0.26 30.18
CA LYS A 312 24.24 -1.73 30.08
C LYS A 312 23.28 -2.14 28.96
N ILE A 313 22.14 -1.45 28.83
CA ILE A 313 21.16 -1.67 27.75
C ILE A 313 21.82 -1.42 26.40
N LYS A 314 22.54 -0.31 26.27
CA LYS A 314 23.26 0.08 25.06
C LYS A 314 24.35 -0.93 24.69
N GLU A 315 25.11 -1.42 25.66
CA GLU A 315 26.14 -2.45 25.44
C GLU A 315 25.54 -3.77 24.95
N ALA A 316 24.49 -4.26 25.62
CA ALA A 316 23.77 -5.46 25.21
C ALA A 316 23.21 -5.32 23.78
N PHE A 317 22.58 -4.18 23.49
CA PHE A 317 22.02 -3.88 22.17
C PHE A 317 23.08 -3.90 21.06
N GLN A 318 24.20 -3.20 21.29
CA GLN A 318 25.28 -3.06 20.29
C GLN A 318 26.16 -4.30 20.17
N SER A 319 26.11 -5.24 21.12
CA SER A 319 26.87 -6.50 21.06
C SER A 319 26.48 -7.39 19.86
N THR A 320 25.30 -7.17 19.28
CA THR A 320 24.73 -8.02 18.23
C THR A 320 25.26 -7.75 16.83
N SER A 321 25.88 -6.59 16.59
CA SER A 321 26.38 -6.16 15.28
C SER A 321 27.30 -4.95 15.40
N ARG A 322 28.37 -4.93 14.59
CA ARG A 322 29.28 -3.76 14.48
C ARG A 322 28.63 -2.51 13.89
N PHE A 323 27.53 -2.66 13.14
CA PHE A 323 26.85 -1.57 12.44
C PHE A 323 25.70 -0.96 13.24
N VAL A 324 25.24 -1.64 14.30
CA VAL A 324 24.19 -1.13 15.17
C VAL A 324 24.80 -0.16 16.17
N ARG A 325 24.25 1.06 16.20
CA ARG A 325 24.60 2.06 17.20
C ARG A 325 23.32 2.63 17.79
N LEU A 326 23.08 2.38 19.08
CA LEU A 326 21.91 2.90 19.79
C LEU A 326 22.10 4.41 20.01
N VAL A 327 21.22 5.20 19.40
CA VAL A 327 21.22 6.66 19.45
C VAL A 327 20.33 7.13 20.59
N GLU A 328 19.12 6.58 20.69
CA GLU A 328 18.10 7.03 21.62
C GLU A 328 17.24 5.84 22.09
N LEU A 329 16.75 5.92 23.33
CA LEU A 329 15.74 5.02 23.88
C LEU A 329 14.63 5.87 24.50
N ASN A 330 13.43 5.82 23.93
CA ASN A 330 12.26 6.43 24.56
C ASN A 330 11.48 5.40 25.38
N VAL A 331 11.08 5.81 26.58
CA VAL A 331 10.24 4.99 27.48
C VAL A 331 8.89 5.67 27.66
N ASP A 332 7.87 5.09 27.04
CA ASP A 332 6.48 5.56 27.10
C ASP A 332 5.64 4.63 27.98
N ILE A 333 4.85 5.18 28.90
CA ILE A 333 4.00 4.41 29.82
C ILE A 333 2.54 4.67 29.46
N GLN A 334 1.79 3.60 29.24
CA GLN A 334 0.34 3.61 28.98
C GLN A 334 -0.35 2.70 29.98
N GLY A 335 -0.80 3.27 31.10
CA GLY A 335 -1.28 2.48 32.25
C GLY A 335 -0.18 1.56 32.76
N ARG A 336 -0.39 0.24 32.69
CA ARG A 336 0.60 -0.76 33.11
C ARG A 336 1.53 -1.23 31.99
N TYR A 337 1.32 -0.76 30.77
CA TYR A 337 2.17 -1.08 29.63
C TYR A 337 3.32 -0.09 29.53
N VAL A 338 4.50 -0.60 29.18
CA VAL A 338 5.67 0.24 28.87
C VAL A 338 6.15 -0.10 27.46
N HIS A 339 6.22 0.92 26.62
CA HIS A 339 6.81 0.86 25.29
C HIS A 339 8.23 1.43 25.31
N LEU A 340 9.17 0.64 24.81
CA LEU A 340 10.59 0.98 24.78
C LEU A 340 11.02 1.23 23.33
N ARG A 341 10.93 2.46 22.83
CA ARG A 341 11.30 2.76 21.44
C ARG A 341 12.81 2.95 21.31
N PHE A 342 13.50 1.92 20.86
CA PHE A 342 14.91 1.95 20.49
C PHE A 342 15.07 2.65 19.14
N VAL A 343 16.02 3.57 19.05
CA VAL A 343 16.41 4.28 17.82
C VAL A 343 17.89 4.03 17.55
N ALA A 344 18.23 3.47 16.39
CA ALA A 344 19.60 3.08 16.10
C ALA A 344 20.01 3.28 14.63
N GLN A 345 21.27 3.66 14.43
CA GLN A 345 21.91 3.57 13.12
C GLN A 345 22.14 2.10 12.77
N THR A 346 22.06 1.77 11.48
CA THR A 346 22.15 0.39 10.98
C THR A 346 23.07 0.24 9.77
N GLY A 347 23.98 1.20 9.58
CA GLY A 347 24.83 1.28 8.40
C GLY A 347 24.00 1.47 7.12
N ASP A 348 24.37 0.78 6.06
CA ASP A 348 23.70 0.87 4.75
C ASP A 348 22.50 -0.07 4.61
N ALA A 349 22.19 -0.88 5.62
CA ALA A 349 20.94 -1.64 5.63
C ALA A 349 19.77 -0.71 6.01
N MET A 350 18.57 -1.07 5.57
CA MET A 350 17.35 -0.45 6.12
C MET A 350 17.22 -0.79 7.63
N GLY A 351 17.67 -1.99 8.00
CA GLY A 351 18.05 -2.30 9.38
C GLY A 351 17.00 -2.99 10.24
N MET A 352 15.84 -3.36 9.68
CA MET A 352 14.73 -3.92 10.48
C MET A 352 15.02 -5.24 11.18
N ASN A 353 15.69 -6.18 10.52
CA ASN A 353 16.12 -7.43 11.18
C ASN A 353 17.24 -7.18 12.19
N MET A 354 18.16 -6.28 11.84
CA MET A 354 19.32 -5.92 12.66
C MET A 354 18.89 -5.28 13.98
N ILE A 355 17.94 -4.33 13.91
CA ILE A 355 17.42 -3.64 15.09
C ILE A 355 16.54 -4.56 15.95
N SER A 356 15.75 -5.46 15.34
CA SER A 356 14.97 -6.44 16.10
C SER A 356 15.89 -7.35 16.92
N LYS A 357 16.96 -7.89 16.31
CA LYS A 357 17.94 -8.71 17.02
C LYS A 357 18.62 -7.94 18.15
N ALA A 358 19.00 -6.69 17.91
CA ALA A 358 19.61 -5.83 18.92
C ALA A 358 18.66 -5.52 20.09
N THR A 359 17.39 -5.24 19.78
CA THR A 359 16.33 -5.07 20.77
C THR A 359 16.14 -6.33 21.60
N GLU A 360 16.11 -7.51 20.98
CA GLU A 360 15.97 -8.77 21.72
C GLU A 360 17.13 -9.01 22.70
N ALA A 361 18.37 -8.73 22.28
CA ALA A 361 19.53 -8.81 23.19
C ALA A 361 19.42 -7.81 24.36
N ALA A 362 18.96 -6.59 24.09
CA ALA A 362 18.70 -5.60 25.14
C ALA A 362 17.59 -6.05 26.10
N MET A 363 16.48 -6.58 25.59
CA MET A 363 15.37 -7.09 26.39
C MET A 363 15.79 -8.29 27.23
N ASN A 364 16.61 -9.20 26.70
CA ASN A 364 17.15 -10.33 27.46
C ASN A 364 18.06 -9.87 28.61
N MET A 365 18.83 -8.79 28.42
CA MET A 365 19.61 -8.21 29.50
C MET A 365 18.73 -7.57 30.57
N ILE A 366 17.69 -6.83 30.15
CA ILE A 366 16.70 -6.23 31.05
C ILE A 366 16.00 -7.31 31.87
N ASP A 367 15.54 -8.39 31.24
CA ASP A 367 14.84 -9.51 31.89
C ASP A 367 15.71 -10.21 32.94
N ARG A 368 17.02 -10.34 32.70
CA ARG A 368 17.98 -10.88 33.69
C ARG A 368 18.18 -9.98 34.91
N THR A 369 17.83 -8.71 34.81
CA THR A 369 18.06 -7.72 35.87
C THR A 369 16.77 -7.35 36.59
N ILE A 370 15.66 -7.27 35.87
CA ILE A 370 14.33 -6.94 36.35
C ILE A 370 13.41 -8.12 35.98
N HIS A 371 13.14 -9.02 36.92
CA HIS A 371 12.35 -10.24 36.64
C HIS A 371 10.82 -10.04 36.73
N ASN A 372 10.35 -8.82 37.00
CA ASN A 372 8.95 -8.56 37.36
C ASN A 372 8.19 -7.78 36.28
N PHE A 373 8.28 -8.23 35.03
CA PHE A 373 7.42 -7.78 33.94
C PHE A 373 7.07 -8.94 33.02
N LYS A 374 5.96 -8.80 32.29
CA LYS A 374 5.60 -9.72 31.21
C LYS A 374 6.02 -9.12 29.87
N TYR A 375 6.84 -9.85 29.11
CA TYR A 375 7.21 -9.46 27.75
C TYR A 375 6.06 -9.80 26.79
N ILE A 376 5.34 -8.79 26.32
CA ILE A 376 4.15 -8.99 25.49
C ILE A 376 4.53 -9.19 24.02
N SER A 377 5.37 -8.31 23.47
CA SER A 377 5.76 -8.37 22.06
C SER A 377 7.00 -7.52 21.78
N ILE A 378 7.85 -7.99 20.88
CA ILE A 378 8.99 -7.22 20.34
C ILE A 378 8.56 -5.97 19.57
N SER A 379 7.32 -5.94 19.09
CA SER A 379 6.77 -4.85 18.29
C SER A 379 5.39 -4.45 18.79
N GLY A 380 5.36 -3.57 19.78
CA GLY A 380 4.15 -2.95 20.33
C GLY A 380 3.62 -1.78 19.51
N ASN A 381 3.80 -1.80 18.19
CA ASN A 381 3.34 -0.79 17.22
C ASN A 381 3.80 0.67 17.40
N GLN A 382 4.55 1.02 18.45
CA GLN A 382 5.15 2.35 18.63
C GLN A 382 6.48 2.57 17.87
N CYS A 383 6.87 1.67 16.96
CA CYS A 383 8.05 1.89 16.11
C CYS A 383 7.92 3.15 15.23
N ALA A 384 6.92 3.35 14.36
CA ALA A 384 5.84 2.46 13.92
C ALA A 384 6.11 1.96 12.48
N ASP A 385 6.07 0.65 12.24
CA ASP A 385 6.46 0.06 10.96
C ASP A 385 5.28 -0.21 10.04
N LYS A 386 5.29 0.31 8.80
CA LYS A 386 4.25 0.06 7.77
C LYS A 386 2.84 0.53 8.17
N LYS A 387 2.76 1.51 9.07
CA LYS A 387 1.52 2.16 9.51
C LYS A 387 1.70 3.67 9.51
N ALA A 388 0.65 4.40 9.12
CA ALA A 388 0.63 5.84 9.26
C ALA A 388 0.53 6.19 10.74
N ALA A 389 1.59 6.78 11.30
CA ALA A 389 1.67 7.10 12.72
C ALA A 389 2.36 8.44 12.96
N ALA A 390 1.74 9.30 13.78
CA ALA A 390 2.28 10.63 14.12
C ALA A 390 3.67 10.55 14.77
N VAL A 391 3.98 9.47 15.52
CA VAL A 391 5.30 9.29 16.12
C VAL A 391 6.43 9.29 15.08
N ASN A 392 6.20 8.72 13.89
CA ASN A 392 7.19 8.74 12.81
C ASN A 392 7.38 10.16 12.26
N TRP A 393 6.29 10.92 12.12
CA TRP A 393 6.36 12.30 11.67
C TRP A 393 7.04 13.23 12.69
N ILE A 394 6.76 13.04 13.98
CA ILE A 394 7.26 13.91 15.05
C ILE A 394 8.72 13.57 15.38
N LYS A 395 9.03 12.29 15.58
CA LYS A 395 10.35 11.85 16.05
C LYS A 395 11.30 11.41 14.91
N GLY A 396 10.77 11.18 13.72
CA GLY A 396 11.52 10.56 12.62
C GLY A 396 11.62 9.04 12.74
N ARG A 397 11.93 8.39 11.61
CA ARG A 397 12.20 6.94 11.52
C ARG A 397 12.93 6.59 10.21
N GLY A 398 14.08 5.93 10.27
CA GLY A 398 14.95 5.79 9.10
C GLY A 398 15.71 7.10 8.89
N LYS A 399 15.67 7.67 7.68
CA LYS A 399 16.32 8.95 7.39
C LYS A 399 15.33 10.12 7.42
N THR A 400 15.71 11.19 8.11
CA THR A 400 15.10 12.52 7.95
C THR A 400 15.91 13.29 6.91
N VAL A 401 15.27 13.69 5.82
CA VAL A 401 15.91 14.29 4.66
C VAL A 401 15.19 15.57 4.26
N HIS A 402 15.97 16.56 3.85
CA HIS A 402 15.48 17.82 3.31
C HIS A 402 16.06 18.02 1.92
N ALA A 403 15.24 18.58 1.03
CA ALA A 403 15.65 19.03 -0.29
C ALA A 403 15.03 20.40 -0.57
N ASP A 404 15.78 21.31 -1.18
CA ASP A 404 15.25 22.60 -1.63
C ASP A 404 15.89 23.08 -2.94
N ALA A 405 15.20 24.02 -3.59
CA ALA A 405 15.63 24.64 -4.83
C ALA A 405 15.01 26.03 -5.00
N VAL A 406 15.69 26.87 -5.80
CA VAL A 406 15.15 28.14 -6.29
C VAL A 406 15.08 28.10 -7.80
N LEU A 407 13.89 28.38 -8.36
CA LEU A 407 13.63 28.44 -9.79
C LEU A 407 13.32 29.86 -10.20
N SER A 408 13.96 30.35 -11.26
CA SER A 408 13.66 31.68 -11.78
C SER A 408 12.22 31.77 -12.25
N ALA A 409 11.59 32.93 -12.13
CA ALA A 409 10.23 33.16 -12.65
C ALA A 409 10.10 32.75 -14.13
N LYS A 410 11.14 33.06 -14.94
CA LYS A 410 11.25 32.64 -16.34
C LYS A 410 11.17 31.11 -16.51
N THR A 411 11.86 30.35 -15.67
CA THR A 411 11.84 28.87 -15.73
C THR A 411 10.45 28.32 -15.40
N VAL A 412 9.78 28.93 -14.41
CA VAL A 412 8.41 28.55 -14.05
C VAL A 412 7.44 28.81 -15.22
N GLU A 413 7.57 29.93 -15.92
CA GLU A 413 6.75 30.25 -17.08
C GLU A 413 7.08 29.36 -18.30
N GLU A 414 8.36 29.20 -18.63
CA GLU A 414 8.79 28.53 -19.85
C GLU A 414 8.75 27.00 -19.75
N VAL A 415 9.06 26.42 -18.59
CA VAL A 415 9.14 24.96 -18.43
C VAL A 415 7.86 24.41 -17.78
N LEU A 416 7.44 25.05 -16.68
CA LEU A 416 6.27 24.58 -15.91
C LEU A 416 4.94 25.11 -16.45
N LYS A 417 4.98 26.12 -17.33
CA LYS A 417 3.80 26.69 -18.01
C LYS A 417 2.77 27.27 -17.03
N THR A 418 3.26 27.93 -15.97
CA THR A 418 2.44 28.61 -14.95
C THR A 418 3.18 29.81 -14.39
N ARG A 419 2.62 30.48 -13.37
CA ARG A 419 3.22 31.64 -12.68
C ARG A 419 3.57 31.29 -11.25
N VAL A 420 4.60 31.95 -10.71
CA VAL A 420 5.07 31.75 -9.33
C VAL A 420 3.93 31.97 -8.32
N ASP A 421 3.13 33.03 -8.48
CA ASP A 421 2.04 33.34 -7.56
C ASP A 421 0.94 32.26 -7.58
N GLU A 422 0.66 31.66 -8.74
CA GLU A 422 -0.33 30.58 -8.87
C GLU A 422 0.15 29.31 -8.16
N MET A 423 1.44 28.97 -8.30
CA MET A 423 2.06 27.83 -7.63
C MET A 423 2.02 28.00 -6.11
N VAL A 424 2.36 29.18 -5.59
CA VAL A 424 2.33 29.48 -4.15
C VAL A 424 0.91 29.47 -3.60
N SER A 425 -0.06 30.07 -4.31
CA SER A 425 -1.47 30.02 -3.92
C SER A 425 -2.01 28.59 -3.91
N LEU A 426 -1.72 27.79 -4.94
CA LEU A 426 -2.13 26.39 -4.98
C LEU A 426 -1.46 25.57 -3.87
N GLY A 427 -0.16 25.74 -3.65
CA GLY A 427 0.57 25.07 -2.58
C GLY A 427 -0.05 25.34 -1.22
N THR A 428 -0.40 26.59 -0.95
CA THR A 428 -1.07 26.98 0.31
C THR A 428 -2.46 26.37 0.42
N ALA A 429 -3.30 26.53 -0.60
CA ALA A 429 -4.69 26.05 -0.56
C ALA A 429 -4.81 24.52 -0.52
N LYS A 430 -4.00 23.81 -1.31
CA LYS A 430 -4.07 22.36 -1.44
C LYS A 430 -3.26 21.64 -0.37
N LEU A 431 -1.96 21.95 -0.30
CA LEU A 431 -1.02 21.16 0.50
C LEU A 431 -1.09 21.51 1.97
N LEU A 432 -1.34 22.78 2.30
CA LEU A 432 -1.43 23.22 3.69
C LEU A 432 -2.87 23.20 4.17
N VAL A 433 -3.74 24.03 3.60
CA VAL A 433 -5.13 24.17 4.06
C VAL A 433 -5.90 22.87 3.87
N GLY A 434 -5.90 22.28 2.66
CA GLY A 434 -6.62 21.05 2.35
C GLY A 434 -6.18 19.84 3.20
N SER A 435 -4.87 19.58 3.27
CA SER A 435 -4.36 18.48 4.11
C SER A 435 -4.63 18.69 5.60
N SER A 436 -4.54 19.93 6.09
CA SER A 436 -4.82 20.24 7.50
C SER A 436 -6.31 20.13 7.82
N SER A 437 -7.21 20.58 6.94
CA SER A 437 -8.65 20.41 7.13
C SER A 437 -9.07 18.94 7.09
N GLY A 438 -8.34 18.10 6.37
CA GLY A 438 -8.54 16.65 6.35
C GLY A 438 -7.84 15.89 7.47
N ILE A 439 -7.13 16.58 8.39
CA ILE A 439 -6.37 15.96 9.49
C ILE A 439 -5.37 14.92 8.95
N THR A 440 -4.75 15.21 7.81
CA THR A 440 -3.77 14.29 7.20
C THR A 440 -2.46 14.33 7.98
N ILE A 441 -2.02 13.17 8.48
CA ILE A 441 -0.76 13.06 9.23
C ILE A 441 0.40 12.82 8.25
N GLY A 442 1.33 13.78 8.17
CA GLY A 442 2.53 13.65 7.33
C GLY A 442 2.31 13.85 5.83
N GLY A 443 1.10 14.21 5.40
CA GLY A 443 0.70 14.30 3.99
C GLY A 443 0.47 15.72 3.46
N TRP A 444 1.37 16.65 3.76
CA TRP A 444 1.33 18.03 3.23
C TRP A 444 2.08 18.13 1.89
N ASN A 445 1.75 17.22 0.96
CA ASN A 445 2.37 17.06 -0.36
C ASN A 445 1.32 16.67 -1.41
N ALA A 446 1.68 16.72 -2.68
CA ALA A 446 0.76 16.39 -3.78
C ALA A 446 0.76 14.90 -4.11
N HIS A 447 1.93 14.30 -4.32
CA HIS A 447 2.09 12.89 -4.74
C HIS A 447 3.46 12.29 -4.37
N ALA A 448 4.02 12.63 -3.21
CA ALA A 448 5.31 12.05 -2.78
C ALA A 448 5.29 10.50 -2.80
N ALA A 449 4.14 9.89 -2.48
CA ALA A 449 3.97 8.44 -2.51
C ALA A 449 4.20 7.81 -3.90
N ASN A 450 3.78 8.47 -4.99
CA ASN A 450 3.98 7.96 -6.35
C ASN A 450 5.48 7.84 -6.68
N VAL A 451 6.24 8.90 -6.38
CA VAL A 451 7.67 8.93 -6.64
C VAL A 451 8.42 7.94 -5.75
N VAL A 452 8.10 7.91 -4.44
CA VAL A 452 8.71 6.99 -3.48
C VAL A 452 8.46 5.54 -3.88
N ALA A 453 7.21 5.17 -4.19
CA ALA A 453 6.87 3.81 -4.62
C ALA A 453 7.63 3.40 -5.88
N ALA A 454 7.70 4.28 -6.88
CA ALA A 454 8.36 3.96 -8.14
C ALA A 454 9.88 3.75 -7.98
N ILE A 455 10.54 4.56 -7.15
CA ILE A 455 11.97 4.36 -6.83
C ILE A 455 12.15 3.12 -5.96
N PHE A 456 11.26 2.87 -4.99
CA PHE A 456 11.32 1.71 -4.10
C PHE A 456 11.28 0.39 -4.86
N LEU A 457 10.32 0.27 -5.80
CA LEU A 457 10.20 -0.89 -6.67
C LEU A 457 11.43 -1.07 -7.56
N ALA A 458 11.95 0.03 -8.15
CA ALA A 458 13.14 -0.02 -9.00
C ALA A 458 14.40 -0.43 -8.24
N THR A 459 14.53 -0.03 -6.97
CA THR A 459 15.77 -0.16 -6.19
C THR A 459 15.70 -1.25 -5.11
N GLY A 460 14.66 -2.09 -5.10
CA GLY A 460 14.55 -3.25 -4.21
C GLY A 460 14.29 -2.93 -2.75
N GLN A 461 13.61 -1.81 -2.49
CA GLN A 461 13.18 -1.42 -1.16
C GLN A 461 11.88 -2.13 -0.77
N ASP A 462 11.49 -2.02 0.50
CA ASP A 462 10.22 -2.58 0.98
C ASP A 462 9.06 -1.65 0.62
N ALA A 463 8.30 -2.00 -0.42
CA ALA A 463 7.18 -1.18 -0.92
C ALA A 463 6.08 -0.93 0.14
N ALA A 464 5.94 -1.79 1.16
CA ALA A 464 4.98 -1.54 2.24
C ALA A 464 5.41 -0.39 3.16
N GLN A 465 6.68 0.00 3.13
CA GLN A 465 7.21 1.15 3.87
C GLN A 465 6.98 2.48 3.13
N VAL A 466 6.36 2.48 1.94
CA VAL A 466 5.88 3.71 1.29
C VAL A 466 4.96 4.49 2.23
N VAL A 467 4.14 3.80 3.04
CA VAL A 467 3.18 4.40 3.99
C VAL A 467 3.81 5.51 4.85
N SER A 468 4.99 5.25 5.41
CA SER A 468 5.75 6.21 6.21
C SER A 468 6.79 6.96 5.37
N SER A 469 7.47 6.28 4.44
CA SER A 469 8.52 6.88 3.62
C SER A 469 8.01 7.98 2.71
N SER A 470 6.71 8.01 2.38
CA SER A 470 6.09 9.09 1.62
C SER A 470 5.59 10.27 2.46
N MET A 471 5.75 10.24 3.78
CA MET A 471 5.37 11.39 4.60
C MET A 471 6.29 12.57 4.27
N CYS A 472 5.70 13.62 3.71
CA CYS A 472 6.39 14.77 3.16
C CYS A 472 5.59 16.04 3.43
N ILE A 473 6.30 17.11 3.76
CA ILE A 473 5.79 18.47 3.66
C ILE A 473 6.50 19.18 2.50
N THR A 474 5.70 19.74 1.60
CA THR A 474 6.17 20.54 0.47
C THR A 474 5.78 22.00 0.71
N LEU A 475 6.77 22.90 0.69
CA LEU A 475 6.56 24.33 0.91
C LEU A 475 6.95 25.10 -0.35
N LEU A 476 6.14 26.09 -0.71
CA LEU A 476 6.37 26.96 -1.84
C LEU A 476 6.32 28.41 -1.35
N LYS A 477 7.31 29.22 -1.74
CA LYS A 477 7.38 30.63 -1.38
C LYS A 477 7.95 31.45 -2.53
N LYS A 478 7.37 32.62 -2.77
CA LYS A 478 7.94 33.62 -3.67
C LYS A 478 9.11 34.33 -2.98
N THR A 479 10.25 34.39 -3.64
CA THR A 479 11.43 35.11 -3.14
C THR A 479 11.26 36.62 -3.36
N ALA A 480 12.12 37.42 -2.74
CA ALA A 480 12.13 38.88 -2.96
C ALA A 480 12.42 39.25 -4.43
N ALA A 481 13.13 38.39 -5.18
CA ALA A 481 13.41 38.56 -6.60
C ALA A 481 12.22 38.17 -7.51
N GLY A 482 11.13 37.66 -6.94
CA GLY A 482 9.97 37.18 -7.69
C GLY A 482 10.08 35.72 -8.14
N ASP A 483 11.18 35.04 -7.81
CA ASP A 483 11.44 33.63 -8.12
C ASP A 483 10.68 32.68 -7.18
N LEU A 484 10.63 31.40 -7.54
CA LEU A 484 10.00 30.36 -6.73
C LEU A 484 11.05 29.62 -5.89
N HIS A 485 10.96 29.72 -4.57
CA HIS A 485 11.60 28.77 -3.65
C HIS A 485 10.64 27.62 -3.38
N VAL A 486 11.15 26.39 -3.46
CA VAL A 486 10.43 25.17 -3.16
C VAL A 486 11.28 24.27 -2.28
N SER A 487 10.66 23.62 -1.30
CA SER A 487 11.33 22.62 -0.48
C SER A 487 10.44 21.42 -0.17
N CYS A 488 11.06 20.26 0.00
CA CYS A 488 10.45 19.05 0.52
C CYS A 488 11.20 18.60 1.77
N SER A 489 10.47 18.19 2.80
CA SER A 489 11.05 17.57 4.00
C SER A 489 10.35 16.26 4.29
N MET A 490 11.15 15.18 4.32
CA MET A 490 10.67 13.80 4.49
C MET A 490 11.32 13.22 5.75
N LYS A 491 10.53 13.01 6.80
CA LYS A 491 11.06 12.72 8.14
C LYS A 491 11.25 11.23 8.42
N CYS A 492 10.73 10.37 7.57
CA CYS A 492 10.74 8.94 7.83
C CYS A 492 11.00 8.08 6.60
N VAL A 493 12.06 8.41 5.84
CA VAL A 493 12.47 7.64 4.65
C VAL A 493 13.21 6.37 5.07
N GLU A 494 12.56 5.23 4.89
CA GLU A 494 13.07 3.92 5.32
C GLU A 494 13.70 3.19 4.15
N VAL A 495 15.01 3.35 4.00
CA VAL A 495 15.75 2.80 2.86
C VAL A 495 17.07 2.18 3.27
N GLY A 496 17.51 1.23 2.44
CA GLY A 496 18.81 0.59 2.53
C GLY A 496 19.35 0.23 1.14
N THR A 497 20.63 0.01 1.07
CA THR A 497 21.35 -0.40 -0.16
C THR A 497 22.00 -1.77 0.00
N VAL A 498 21.70 -2.46 1.11
CA VAL A 498 22.10 -3.82 1.45
C VAL A 498 20.94 -4.57 2.08
N GLY A 499 20.77 -5.84 1.69
CA GLY A 499 19.76 -6.75 2.23
C GLY A 499 18.37 -6.55 1.60
N GLY A 500 17.44 -7.47 1.91
CA GLY A 500 16.11 -7.47 1.29
C GLY A 500 16.20 -7.58 -0.24
N GLY A 501 15.33 -6.88 -0.96
CA GLY A 501 15.28 -6.91 -2.42
C GLY A 501 16.48 -6.24 -3.12
N THR A 502 17.35 -5.53 -2.39
CA THR A 502 18.53 -4.87 -2.97
C THR A 502 19.59 -5.83 -3.47
N ILE A 503 19.49 -7.12 -3.10
CA ILE A 503 20.42 -8.17 -3.56
C ILE A 503 20.12 -8.66 -4.97
N LEU A 504 18.89 -8.47 -5.45
CA LEU A 504 18.43 -8.92 -6.76
C LEU A 504 19.12 -8.12 -7.86
N GLU A 505 19.57 -8.80 -8.92
CA GLU A 505 20.42 -8.23 -9.97
C GLU A 505 19.86 -6.95 -10.63
N ALA A 506 18.57 -6.95 -10.97
CA ALA A 506 17.92 -5.80 -11.60
C ALA A 506 17.87 -4.59 -10.65
N GLN A 507 17.45 -4.81 -9.40
CA GLN A 507 17.37 -3.79 -8.36
C GLN A 507 18.76 -3.26 -7.97
N ARG A 508 19.77 -4.15 -7.95
CA ARG A 508 21.16 -3.78 -7.71
C ARG A 508 21.72 -2.92 -8.84
N SER A 509 21.35 -3.20 -10.08
CA SER A 509 21.70 -2.38 -11.24
C SER A 509 21.10 -0.98 -11.14
N ALA A 510 19.84 -0.86 -10.70
CA ALA A 510 19.22 0.43 -10.42
C ALA A 510 19.94 1.22 -9.31
N LEU A 511 20.39 0.55 -8.24
CA LEU A 511 21.21 1.18 -7.20
C LEU A 511 22.61 1.60 -7.71
N ASN A 512 23.19 0.85 -8.66
CA ASN A 512 24.45 1.24 -9.32
C ASN A 512 24.29 2.52 -10.13
N MET A 513 23.17 2.69 -10.86
CA MET A 513 22.87 3.93 -11.59
C MET A 513 22.85 5.16 -10.66
N LEU A 514 22.48 4.96 -9.40
CA LEU A 514 22.43 5.98 -8.37
C LEU A 514 23.74 6.15 -7.59
N ASN A 515 24.80 5.40 -7.93
CA ASN A 515 26.08 5.36 -7.22
C ASN A 515 25.93 5.05 -5.71
N CYS A 516 25.03 4.14 -5.36
CA CYS A 516 24.79 3.79 -3.95
C CYS A 516 24.58 2.30 -3.69
N ALA A 517 24.88 1.39 -4.63
CA ALA A 517 24.72 -0.04 -4.38
C ALA A 517 25.67 -0.57 -3.28
N GLY A 518 25.16 -1.46 -2.43
CA GLY A 518 25.96 -2.14 -1.42
C GLY A 518 26.34 -1.26 -0.22
N SER A 519 27.20 -1.81 0.64
CA SER A 519 27.78 -1.07 1.77
C SER A 519 28.79 -0.05 1.28
N HIS A 520 28.78 1.14 1.88
CA HIS A 520 29.81 2.11 1.60
C HIS A 520 31.15 1.65 2.20
N PRO A 521 32.27 1.69 1.45
CA PRO A 521 33.53 1.07 1.86
C PRO A 521 34.16 1.70 3.12
N THR A 522 34.06 3.02 3.29
CA THR A 522 34.73 3.76 4.39
C THR A 522 33.80 4.52 5.34
N LYS A 523 32.53 4.75 4.96
CA LYS A 523 31.55 5.56 5.71
C LYS A 523 30.22 4.81 5.80
N PRO A 524 30.08 3.82 6.70
CA PRO A 524 28.85 3.02 6.81
C PRO A 524 27.60 3.89 6.93
N GLY A 525 26.61 3.62 6.09
CA GLY A 525 25.35 4.37 6.02
C GLY A 525 25.31 5.46 4.94
N ALA A 526 26.46 5.87 4.40
CA ALA A 526 26.52 6.94 3.40
C ALA A 526 25.80 6.58 2.09
N ASN A 527 25.79 5.30 1.67
CA ASN A 527 25.07 4.88 0.47
C ASN A 527 23.54 4.94 0.70
N ALA A 528 23.08 4.47 1.86
CA ALA A 528 21.65 4.55 2.21
C ALA A 528 21.19 6.01 2.43
N GLN A 529 22.03 6.87 3.00
CA GLN A 529 21.78 8.30 3.11
C GLN A 529 21.70 8.98 1.75
N ARG A 530 22.61 8.62 0.83
CA ARG A 530 22.57 9.07 -0.56
C ARG A 530 21.26 8.70 -1.24
N LEU A 531 20.83 7.44 -1.15
CA LEU A 531 19.54 7.01 -1.72
C LEU A 531 18.37 7.84 -1.18
N ALA A 532 18.37 8.15 0.12
CA ALA A 532 17.33 8.98 0.73
C ALA A 532 17.31 10.42 0.19
N MET A 533 18.48 11.02 -0.04
CA MET A 533 18.61 12.33 -0.69
C MET A 533 18.12 12.32 -2.14
N VAL A 534 18.44 11.25 -2.90
CA VAL A 534 17.94 11.07 -4.28
C VAL A 534 16.41 11.01 -4.28
N ILE A 535 15.81 10.23 -3.37
CA ILE A 535 14.36 10.12 -3.26
C ILE A 535 13.73 11.47 -2.95
N CYS A 536 14.21 12.18 -1.93
CA CYS A 536 13.65 13.48 -1.55
C CYS A 536 13.78 14.53 -2.68
N SER A 537 14.91 14.54 -3.38
CA SER A 537 15.14 15.44 -4.52
C SER A 537 14.26 15.09 -5.72
N THR A 538 14.01 13.81 -5.97
CA THR A 538 13.09 13.36 -7.03
C THR A 538 11.64 13.64 -6.67
N VAL A 539 11.27 13.51 -5.39
CA VAL A 539 9.95 13.93 -4.88
C VAL A 539 9.75 15.42 -5.14
N LEU A 540 10.73 16.27 -4.82
CA LEU A 540 10.66 17.71 -5.11
C LEU A 540 10.43 17.99 -6.60
N ALA A 541 11.15 17.30 -7.49
CA ALA A 541 10.93 17.40 -8.94
C ALA A 541 9.50 16.98 -9.35
N GLY A 542 9.02 15.86 -8.81
CA GLY A 542 7.66 15.38 -9.02
C GLY A 542 6.62 16.39 -8.54
N GLU A 543 6.74 16.89 -7.32
CA GLU A 543 5.82 17.85 -6.68
C GLU A 543 5.69 19.11 -7.53
N LEU A 544 6.84 19.68 -7.94
CA LEU A 544 6.92 20.86 -8.77
C LEU A 544 6.13 20.69 -10.08
N SER A 545 6.34 19.59 -10.79
CA SER A 545 5.64 19.34 -12.04
C SER A 545 4.15 19.08 -11.84
N LEU A 546 3.75 18.31 -10.83
CA LEU A 546 2.32 18.00 -10.62
C LEU A 546 1.54 19.27 -10.25
N LEU A 547 2.06 20.08 -9.32
CA LEU A 547 1.44 21.34 -8.93
C LEU A 547 1.30 22.28 -10.14
N ALA A 548 2.32 22.38 -10.97
CA ALA A 548 2.27 23.20 -12.18
C ALA A 548 1.20 22.72 -13.17
N GLY A 549 1.07 21.40 -13.37
CA GLY A 549 0.03 20.82 -14.23
C GLY A 549 -1.40 21.06 -13.70
N GLN A 550 -1.56 21.27 -12.39
CA GLN A 550 -2.82 21.66 -11.77
C GLN A 550 -3.12 23.15 -11.95
N CYS A 551 -2.10 24.01 -11.84
CA CYS A 551 -2.24 25.44 -12.13
C CYS A 551 -2.64 25.70 -13.59
N SER A 552 -2.02 24.99 -14.55
CA SER A 552 -2.30 25.18 -15.99
C SER A 552 -3.56 24.46 -16.51
N LYS A 553 -4.27 23.71 -15.65
CA LYS A 553 -5.41 22.83 -16.00
C LYS A 553 -5.08 21.73 -17.04
N ASP A 554 -3.80 21.41 -17.22
CA ASP A 554 -3.35 20.39 -18.18
C ASP A 554 -3.33 18.96 -17.61
N LEU A 555 -3.57 18.79 -16.32
CA LEU A 555 -3.52 17.49 -15.64
C LEU A 555 -4.40 16.45 -16.36
N VAL A 556 -5.68 16.77 -16.60
CA VAL A 556 -6.63 15.84 -17.23
C VAL A 556 -6.22 15.53 -18.67
N LYS A 557 -5.78 16.53 -19.45
CA LYS A 557 -5.34 16.33 -20.84
C LYS A 557 -4.11 15.41 -20.92
N SER A 558 -3.16 15.60 -20.01
CA SER A 558 -1.92 14.82 -19.96
C SER A 558 -2.18 13.38 -19.52
N HIS A 559 -3.02 13.17 -18.51
CA HIS A 559 -3.45 11.82 -18.10
C HIS A 559 -4.22 11.11 -19.22
N LEU A 560 -5.14 11.78 -19.91
CA LEU A 560 -5.89 11.18 -21.02
C LEU A 560 -4.97 10.78 -22.20
N LYS A 561 -3.92 11.55 -22.48
CA LYS A 561 -2.98 11.25 -23.58
C LYS A 561 -2.00 10.12 -23.27
N LEU A 562 -1.54 10.03 -22.01
CA LEU A 562 -0.42 9.16 -21.63
C LEU A 562 -0.81 7.97 -20.75
N ASN A 563 -1.95 8.04 -20.06
CA ASN A 563 -2.43 7.02 -19.14
C ASN A 563 -3.68 6.29 -19.68
N ARG A 564 -4.30 6.79 -20.75
CA ARG A 564 -5.21 5.99 -21.60
C ARG A 564 -4.51 5.71 -22.92
N SER A 565 -3.95 4.52 -23.06
CA SER A 565 -3.58 4.06 -24.39
C SER A 565 -4.85 3.77 -25.18
N THR A 566 -4.85 4.17 -26.44
CA THR A 566 -5.71 3.62 -27.51
C THR A 566 -5.54 2.10 -27.70
N ALA A 567 -4.76 1.42 -26.85
CA ALA A 567 -4.51 -0.02 -26.87
C ALA A 567 -5.41 -0.82 -25.89
N SER A 568 -6.09 -0.16 -24.93
CA SER A 568 -7.00 -0.82 -23.99
C SER A 568 -8.49 -0.66 -24.33
N LEU A 569 -8.81 -0.04 -25.47
CA LEU A 569 -10.15 -0.07 -26.05
C LEU A 569 -10.15 -1.11 -27.19
N PRO A 570 -11.10 -2.06 -27.25
CA PRO A 570 -11.41 -2.72 -28.50
C PRO A 570 -11.60 -1.64 -29.56
N ARG A 571 -11.00 -1.78 -30.75
CA ARG A 571 -11.30 -0.93 -31.90
C ARG A 571 -12.79 -1.10 -32.24
N ILE A 572 -13.66 -0.33 -31.59
CA ILE A 572 -14.96 -0.02 -32.14
C ILE A 572 -14.66 1.00 -33.22
N VAL A 573 -14.58 0.51 -34.46
CA VAL A 573 -14.77 1.36 -35.64
C VAL A 573 -16.24 1.77 -35.59
N GLU A 574 -16.54 2.91 -34.99
CA GLU A 574 -17.81 3.58 -35.19
C GLU A 574 -17.57 4.91 -35.89
N GLU A 575 -18.14 4.96 -37.09
CA GLU A 575 -18.22 6.10 -37.96
C GLU A 575 -18.83 7.31 -37.24
N ASN A 576 -18.22 8.48 -37.45
CA ASN A 576 -18.84 9.80 -37.44
C ASN A 576 -20.13 9.97 -36.62
N LEU A 577 -20.04 10.27 -35.32
CA LEU A 577 -21.12 10.96 -34.58
C LEU A 577 -20.60 11.64 -33.31
N ILE A 578 -19.54 12.46 -33.42
CA ILE A 578 -19.28 13.50 -32.40
C ILE A 578 -20.13 14.71 -32.75
N SER A 579 -21.36 14.75 -32.23
CA SER A 579 -22.13 15.98 -32.16
C SER A 579 -21.37 16.96 -31.25
N ARG A 580 -21.26 18.20 -31.74
CA ARG A 580 -20.53 19.31 -31.11
C ARG A 580 -20.97 19.49 -29.65
N ILE A 581 -20.02 19.50 -28.72
CA ILE A 581 -20.23 20.01 -27.36
C ILE A 581 -20.61 21.49 -27.50
N PRO A 582 -21.76 21.96 -26.97
CA PRO A 582 -22.11 23.38 -27.04
C PRO A 582 -21.12 24.19 -26.20
N GLU A 583 -20.62 25.30 -26.75
CA GLU A 583 -19.86 26.29 -25.98
C GLU A 583 -20.72 26.82 -24.83
N GLN A 584 -20.42 26.43 -23.59
CA GLN A 584 -20.99 27.08 -22.42
C GLN A 584 -20.29 28.43 -22.22
N LYS A 585 -21.06 29.52 -22.30
CA LYS A 585 -20.60 30.86 -21.90
C LYS A 585 -20.14 30.86 -20.44
N PRO A 586 -19.13 31.68 -20.07
CA PRO A 586 -18.69 31.79 -18.69
C PRO A 586 -19.82 32.28 -17.80
N LEU A 587 -19.97 31.68 -16.62
CA LEU A 587 -20.85 32.17 -15.56
C LEU A 587 -20.33 33.51 -15.04
N GLU A 588 -20.90 34.62 -15.52
CA GLU A 588 -20.82 35.91 -14.83
C GLU A 588 -21.61 35.81 -13.52
N ARG A 589 -20.91 35.72 -12.38
CA ARG A 589 -21.52 35.89 -11.07
C ARG A 589 -21.83 37.37 -10.85
N ALA A 590 -23.12 37.71 -10.96
CA ALA A 590 -23.65 38.97 -10.48
C ALA A 590 -23.45 39.09 -8.96
N TYR A 591 -22.53 39.95 -8.53
CA TYR A 591 -22.49 40.44 -7.15
C TYR A 591 -23.69 41.36 -6.94
N LYS A 592 -24.74 40.87 -6.28
CA LYS A 592 -25.71 41.74 -5.61
C LYS A 592 -25.17 42.03 -4.21
N SER A 593 -24.85 43.30 -3.98
CA SER A 593 -24.50 43.86 -2.69
C SER A 593 -25.58 43.54 -1.64
N ILE A 594 -25.21 42.78 -0.61
CA ILE A 594 -25.99 42.70 0.62
C ILE A 594 -25.34 43.68 1.60
N ALA A 595 -26.13 44.62 2.09
CA ALA A 595 -25.73 45.65 3.06
C ALA A 595 -25.30 45.01 4.41
N PRO A 596 -24.41 45.66 5.18
CA PRO A 596 -23.84 45.07 6.38
C PRO A 596 -24.86 45.05 7.53
N VAL A 597 -25.06 43.87 8.13
CA VAL A 597 -25.70 43.75 9.44
C VAL A 597 -24.60 43.68 10.49
N ASN A 598 -24.50 44.75 11.29
CA ASN A 598 -23.75 44.78 12.54
C ASN A 598 -24.30 43.73 13.50
N CYS A 599 -23.42 42.93 14.13
CA CYS A 599 -23.63 42.47 15.50
C CYS A 599 -22.30 42.07 16.16
N SER A 600 -21.86 42.98 17.04
CA SER A 600 -21.06 42.86 18.25
C SER A 600 -20.26 41.58 18.53
N SER A 601 -18.95 41.80 18.63
CA SER A 601 -17.99 41.08 19.47
C SER A 601 -18.38 41.11 20.95
N THR A 602 -18.21 39.97 21.62
CA THR A 602 -17.92 39.91 23.05
C THR A 602 -16.79 38.89 23.26
N PHE A 603 -15.79 39.32 24.04
CA PHE A 603 -14.46 38.75 24.25
C PHE A 603 -14.43 37.34 24.84
#